data_AF-A0A7L5DN04-F1
#
_entry.id   AF-A0A7L5DN04-F1
#
_cell.length_a   1.000
_cell.length_b   1.000
_cell.length_c   1.000
_cell.angle_alpha   90.00
_cell.angle_beta   90.00
_cell.angle_gamma   90.00
#
_symmetry.space_group_name_H-M   'P 1'
#
loop_
_entity.id
_entity.type
_entity.pdbx_description
1 polymer ?
#
loop_
_entity_poly.entity_id
_entity_poly.type
_entity_poly.pdbx_seq_one_letter_code
_entity_poly.pdbx_strand_id
1 'polypeptide(L)' 'MHKDEILLDKNQVLAALSDLPDKVSSEELIERILFIKLIESRLLETAEVPNDQVMQLLRDVKQQKVAEVNRNA' A
#
# COMPACT_ATOMS: atom_id res chain seq x y z
N MET A 1 -21.29 -6.09 0.25
CA MET A 1 -21.24 -4.62 0.39
C MET A 1 -20.12 -4.13 -0.51
N HIS A 2 -20.43 -3.59 -1.69
CA HIS A 2 -19.45 -2.98 -2.59
C HIS A 2 -19.19 -1.54 -2.12
N LYS A 3 -18.27 -1.40 -1.16
CA LYS A 3 -17.60 -0.14 -0.79
C LYS A 3 -16.14 -0.50 -1.02
N ASP A 4 -15.49 -0.17 -2.12
CA ASP A 4 -15.23 1.17 -2.62
C ASP A 4 -14.96 1.08 -4.13
N GLU A 5 -15.94 1.45 -4.95
CA GLU A 5 -15.72 1.53 -6.39
C GLU A 5 -14.90 2.79 -6.65
N ILE A 6 -13.59 2.63 -6.89
CA ILE A 6 -12.68 3.74 -7.22
C ILE A 6 -13.09 4.27 -8.60
N LEU A 7 -13.86 5.36 -8.60
CA LEU A 7 -14.23 6.08 -9.82
C LEU A 7 -13.04 6.91 -10.29
N LEU A 8 -12.39 6.47 -11.36
CA LEU A 8 -11.32 7.21 -12.02
C LEU A 8 -11.91 8.37 -12.85
N ASP A 9 -11.30 9.55 -12.77
CA ASP A 9 -11.68 10.68 -13.61
C ASP A 9 -11.41 10.35 -15.09
N LYS A 10 -12.46 10.45 -15.92
CA LYS A 10 -12.41 10.10 -17.34
C LYS A 10 -11.32 10.85 -18.10
N ASN A 11 -11.11 12.14 -17.81
CA ASN A 11 -10.15 12.96 -18.53
C ASN A 11 -8.72 12.58 -18.14
N GLN A 12 -8.48 12.27 -16.86
CA GLN A 12 -7.18 11.76 -16.39
C GLN A 12 -6.85 10.41 -17.04
N VAL A 13 -7.82 9.51 -17.15
CA VAL A 13 -7.63 8.21 -17.83
C VAL A 13 -7.29 8.40 -19.30
N LEU A 14 -8.04 9.24 -20.02
CA LEU A 14 -7.78 9.50 -21.43
C LEU A 14 -6.43 10.17 -21.67
N ALA A 15 -6.03 11.11 -20.81
CA ALA A 15 -4.73 11.76 -20.88
C ALA A 15 -3.57 10.77 -20.64
N ALA A 16 -3.70 9.88 -19.66
CA ALA A 16 -2.71 8.85 -19.39
C ALA A 16 -2.60 7.84 -20.54
N LEU A 17 -3.73 7.50 -21.18
CA LEU A 17 -3.75 6.62 -22.35
C LEU A 17 -3.16 7.30 -23.60
N SER A 18 -3.30 8.62 -23.74
CA SER A 18 -2.72 9.36 -24.88
C SER A 18 -1.21 9.54 -24.78
N ASP A 19 -0.64 9.46 -23.58
CA ASP A 19 0.82 9.52 -23.35
C ASP A 19 1.48 8.13 -23.39
N LEU A 20 0.73 7.08 -23.72
CA LEU A 20 1.32 5.74 -23.88
C LEU A 20 2.21 5.70 -25.13
N PRO A 21 3.40 5.07 -25.05
CA PRO A 21 4.26 4.92 -26.23
C PRO A 21 3.56 4.11 -27.32
N ASP A 22 3.67 4.56 -28.58
CA ASP A 22 3.15 3.84 -29.76
C ASP A 22 3.68 2.40 -29.88
N LYS A 23 4.87 2.16 -29.29
CA LYS A 23 5.52 0.86 -29.26
C LYS A 23 6.12 0.64 -27.88
N VAL A 24 5.66 -0.42 -27.22
CA VAL A 24 6.24 -0.97 -26.01
C VAL A 24 6.64 -2.41 -26.32
N SER A 25 7.80 -2.87 -25.87
CA SER A 25 8.17 -4.27 -26.07
C SER A 25 7.23 -5.17 -25.27
N SER A 26 6.96 -6.37 -25.76
CA SER A 26 6.12 -7.33 -25.02
C SER A 26 6.69 -7.63 -23.64
N GLU A 27 8.03 -7.68 -23.51
CA GLU A 27 8.72 -7.87 -22.24
C GLU A 27 8.46 -6.72 -21.26
N GLU A 28 8.60 -5.47 -21.70
CA GLU A 28 8.42 -4.29 -20.86
C GLU A 28 6.94 -4.12 -20.44
N LEU A 29 6.00 -4.52 -21.30
CA LEU A 29 4.58 -4.55 -20.98
C LEU A 29 4.27 -5.62 -19.93
N ILE A 30 4.82 -6.84 -20.10
CA ILE A 30 4.65 -7.94 -19.15
C ILE A 30 5.24 -7.55 -17.78
N GLU A 31 6.42 -6.97 -17.74
CA GLU A 31 7.07 -6.53 -16.50
C GLU A 31 6.21 -5.50 -15.74
N ARG A 32 5.68 -4.50 -16.43
CA ARG A 32 4.79 -3.49 -15.83
C ARG A 32 3.49 -4.10 -15.30
N ILE A 33 2.87 -5.02 -16.03
CA ILE A 33 1.66 -5.71 -15.58
C ILE A 33 1.94 -6.55 -14.33
N LEU A 34 3.04 -7.29 -14.32
CA LEU A 34 3.44 -8.10 -13.17
C LEU A 34 3.72 -7.22 -11.94
N PHE A 35 4.37 -6.07 -12.14
CA PHE A 35 4.61 -5.11 -11.07
C PHE A 35 3.30 -4.57 -10.46
N ILE A 36 2.34 -4.15 -11.31
CA ILE A 36 1.03 -3.67 -10.83
C ILE A 36 0.31 -4.76 -10.03
N LYS A 37 0.29 -6.00 -10.54
CA LYS A 37 -0.35 -7.14 -9.85
C LYS A 37 0.29 -7.47 -8.51
N LEU A 38 1.62 -7.38 -8.41
CA LEU A 38 2.33 -7.56 -7.16
C LEU A 38 1.95 -6.49 -6.12
N ILE A 39 1.87 -5.23 -6.54
CA ILE A 39 1.45 -4.13 -5.66
C ILE A 39 -0.01 -4.29 -5.22
N GLU A 40 -0.93 -4.61 -6.14
CA GLU A 40 -2.33 -4.90 -5.82
C GLU A 40 -2.45 -6.03 -4.78
N SER A 41 -1.74 -7.15 -4.97
CA SER A 41 -1.75 -8.27 -4.01
C SER A 41 -1.28 -7.81 -2.62
N ARG A 42 -0.19 -7.04 -2.57
CA ARG A 42 0.36 -6.55 -1.31
C ARG A 42 -0.56 -5.54 -0.62
N LEU A 43 -1.20 -4.65 -1.38
CA LEU A 43 -2.16 -3.69 -0.84
C LEU A 43 -3.38 -4.40 -0.23
N LEU A 44 -3.85 -5.48 -0.86
CA LEU A 44 -4.94 -6.32 -0.33
C LEU A 44 -4.51 -7.15 0.90
N GLU A 45 -3.23 -7.52 0.99
CA GLU A 45 -2.65 -8.25 2.12
C GLU A 45 -2.34 -7.36 3.34
N THR A 46 -2.03 -6.07 3.12
CA THR A 46 -1.95 -5.10 4.21
C THR A 46 -3.35 -4.81 4.75
N ALA A 47 -3.75 -5.59 5.75
CA ALA A 47 -4.89 -5.26 6.59
C ALA A 47 -4.68 -3.84 7.14
N GLU A 48 -5.63 -2.94 6.86
CA GLU A 48 -5.67 -1.63 7.50
C GLU A 48 -5.81 -1.84 9.01
N VAL A 49 -4.72 -1.63 9.73
CA VAL A 49 -4.71 -1.65 11.19
C VAL A 49 -5.20 -0.27 11.64
N PRO A 50 -6.30 -0.17 12.41
CA PRO A 50 -6.76 1.11 12.93
C PRO A 50 -5.64 1.84 13.67
N ASN A 51 -5.49 3.16 13.43
CA ASN A 51 -4.44 3.96 14.05
C ASN A 51 -4.44 3.84 15.59
N ASP A 52 -5.62 3.71 16.20
CA ASP A 52 -5.75 3.50 17.65
C ASP A 52 -5.07 2.21 18.13
N GLN A 53 -5.14 1.14 17.34
CA GLN A 53 -4.48 -0.13 17.63
C GLN A 53 -2.96 -0.01 17.50
N VAL A 54 -2.47 0.74 16.50
CA VAL A 54 -1.03 1.04 16.35
C VAL A 54 -0.51 1.88 17.52
N MET A 55 -1.25 2.93 17.90
CA MET A 55 -0.89 3.80 19.02
C MET A 55 -0.92 3.05 20.36
N GLN A 56 -1.82 2.07 20.51
CA GLN A 56 -1.84 1.20 21.69
C GLN A 56 -0.60 0.30 21.74
N LEU A 57 -0.26 -0.37 20.63
CA LEU A 57 0.95 -1.19 20.53
C LEU A 57 2.22 -0.40 20.86
N LEU A 58 2.33 0.84 20.35
CA LEU A 58 3.48 1.71 20.64
C LEU A 58 3.56 2.10 22.13
N ARG A 59 2.42 2.34 22.79
CA ARG A 59 2.37 2.60 24.24
C ARG A 59 2.84 1.40 25.04
N ASP A 60 2.38 0.21 24.69
CA ASP A 60 2.71 -1.04 25.39
C ASP A 60 4.21 -1.37 25.23
N VAL A 61 4.77 -1.19 24.03
CA VAL A 61 6.21 -1.37 23.77
C VAL A 61 7.05 -0.36 24.55
N LYS A 62 6.62 0.90 24.61
CA LYS A 62 7.31 1.93 25.41
C LYS A 62 7.32 1.57 26.89
N GLN A 63 6.19 1.09 27.43
CA GLN A 63 6.11 0.67 28.84
C GLN A 63 7.00 -0.54 29.13
N GLN A 64 7.03 -1.53 28.23
CA GLN A 64 7.93 -2.69 28.35
C GLN A 64 9.40 -2.26 28.36
N LYS A 65 9.81 -1.36 27.46
CA LYS A 65 11.18 -0.86 27.41
C LYS A 65 11.58 -0.05 28.65
N VAL A 66 10.68 0.79 29.17
CA VAL A 66 10.93 1.52 30.42
C VAL A 66 11.06 0.54 31.60
N ALA A 67 10.22 -0.49 31.66
CA ALA A 67 10.30 -1.53 32.68
C ALA A 67 11.59 -2.36 32.58
N GLU A 68 12.09 -2.65 31.37
CA GLU A 68 13.37 -3.32 31.16
C GLU A 68 14.56 -2.46 31.62
N VAL A 69 14.57 -1.17 31.30
CA VAL A 69 15.63 -0.24 31.74
C VAL A 69 15.65 -0.10 33.26
N ASN A 70 14.48 -0.01 33.90
CA ASN A 70 14.37 0.10 35.36
C ASN A 70 14.68 -1.20 36.11
N ARG A 71 14.65 -2.37 35.45
CA ARG A 71 15.07 -3.65 36.04
C ARG A 71 16.58 -3.91 35.91
N ASN A 72 17.24 -3.23 34.99
CA ASN A 72 18.68 -3.35 34.73
C ASN A 72 19.49 -2.15 35.28
N ALA A 73 18.85 -1.26 36.05
CA ALA A 73 19.47 -0.17 36.81
C ALA A 73 19.51 -0.54 38.30
#